data_AF-A0A0Q6YR87-F1
#
_entry.id   AF-A0A0Q6YR87-F1
#
_cell.length_a   1.000
_cell.length_b   1.000
_cell.length_c   1.000
_cell.angle_alpha   90.00
_cell.angle_beta   90.00
_cell.angle_gamma   90.00
#
_symmetry.space_group_name_H-M   'P 1'
#
loop_
_entity.id
_entity.type
_entity.pdbx_description
1 polymer ?
#
loop_
_entity_poly.entity_id
_entity_poly.type
_entity_poly.pdbx_seq_one_letter_code
_entity_poly.pdbx_strand_id
1 'polypeptide(L)' 'MRCASRYSGPRDGEECGARARFEISCHARPPLLVCPQHLGPALLLAEGVLWPPEIRLVR' A
#
# COMPACT_ATOMS: atom_id res chain seq x y z
N MET A 1 -14.03 1.83 -4.20
CA MET A 1 -13.13 0.71 -3.81
C MET A 1 -12.01 1.28 -2.93
N ARG A 2 -11.85 0.78 -1.69
CA ARG A 2 -11.05 1.44 -0.63
C ARG A 2 -9.57 1.03 -0.69
N CYS A 3 -8.65 1.99 -0.54
CA CYS A 3 -7.22 1.68 -0.38
C CYS A 3 -6.88 1.36 1.07
N ALA A 4 -6.07 0.32 1.29
CA ALA A 4 -5.57 -0.02 2.62
C ALA A 4 -4.47 0.97 3.00
N SER A 5 -4.83 2.09 3.63
CA SER A 5 -3.87 2.93 4.32
C SER A 5 -3.63 2.35 5.70
N ARG A 6 -2.39 1.94 5.99
CA ARG A 6 -1.98 1.53 7.34
C ARG A 6 -1.32 2.67 8.15
N TYR A 7 -1.31 3.90 7.59
CA TYR A 7 -0.66 5.08 8.19
C TYR A 7 -1.58 6.28 8.40
N SER A 8 -2.77 6.27 7.82
CA SER A 8 -3.89 6.99 8.43
C SER A 8 -4.52 6.02 9.41
N GLY A 9 -4.86 6.46 10.63
CA GLY A 9 -5.73 5.70 11.53
C GLY A 9 -7.09 5.38 10.90
N PRO A 10 -8.15 5.11 11.67
CA PRO A 10 -9.47 4.68 11.16
C PRO A 10 -10.25 5.76 10.36
N ARG A 11 -9.57 6.59 9.57
CA ARG A 11 -10.16 7.18 8.37
C ARG A 11 -10.29 6.09 7.33
N ASP A 12 -11.46 5.47 7.38
CA ASP A 12 -12.07 4.68 6.33
C ASP A 12 -11.54 5.04 4.94
N GLY A 13 -11.01 4.03 4.25
CA GLY A 13 -10.29 4.19 3.01
C GLY A 13 -10.92 5.20 2.06
N GLU A 14 -10.14 6.22 1.71
CA GLU A 14 -10.50 7.13 0.65
C GLU A 14 -10.81 6.33 -0.61
N GLU A 15 -11.88 6.74 -1.29
CA GLU A 15 -12.26 6.15 -2.55
C GLU A 15 -11.24 6.58 -3.62
N CYS A 16 -10.13 5.85 -3.69
CA CYS A 16 -9.13 6.06 -4.71
C CYS A 16 -9.70 5.58 -6.05
N GLY A 17 -10.07 6.52 -6.93
CA GLY A 17 -10.59 6.27 -8.27
C GLY A 17 -9.58 5.64 -9.24
N ALA A 18 -8.32 5.45 -8.81
CA ALA A 18 -7.32 4.78 -9.62
C ALA A 18 -7.67 3.29 -9.79
N ARG A 19 -7.52 2.76 -11.00
CA ARG A 19 -7.73 1.33 -11.30
C ARG A 19 -6.50 0.46 -10.98
N ALA A 20 -5.31 1.00 -11.20
CA ALA A 20 -4.06 0.28 -10.94
C ALA A 20 -3.84 0.00 -9.45
N ARG A 21 -3.24 -1.15 -9.13
CA ARG A 21 -2.92 -1.57 -7.77
C ARG A 21 -1.49 -2.10 -7.70
N PHE A 22 -0.85 -1.90 -6.56
CA PHE A 22 0.50 -2.38 -6.28
C PHE A 22 0.51 -3.20 -5.00
N GLU A 23 1.13 -4.37 -5.06
CA GLU A 23 1.49 -5.15 -3.89
C GLU A 23 2.92 -4.80 -3.47
N ILE A 24 3.11 -4.60 -2.17
CA ILE A 24 4.40 -4.33 -1.53
C ILE A 24 4.68 -5.45 -0.53
N SER A 25 5.81 -6.14 -0.66
CA SER A 25 6.20 -7.21 0.27
C SER A 25 6.48 -6.66 1.67
N CYS A 26 5.99 -7.35 2.70
CA CYS A 26 6.22 -7.01 4.11
C CYS A 26 6.86 -8.17 4.89
N HIS A 27 7.81 -7.87 5.77
CA HIS A 27 8.41 -8.82 6.70
C HIS A 27 7.39 -9.28 7.75
N ALA A 28 7.24 -10.60 7.89
CA ALA A 28 6.34 -11.25 8.86
C ALA A 28 4.87 -10.75 8.82
N ARG A 29 4.43 -10.20 7.68
CA ARG A 29 3.08 -9.66 7.47
C ARG A 29 2.60 -9.91 6.05
N PRO A 30 1.29 -9.96 5.80
CA PRO A 30 0.75 -10.02 4.44
C PRO A 30 1.19 -8.80 3.60
N PRO A 31 1.34 -8.95 2.27
CA PRO A 31 1.66 -7.84 1.38
C PRO A 31 0.66 -6.69 1.50
N LEU A 32 1.17 -5.46 1.37
CA LEU A 32 0.35 -4.26 1.41
C LEU A 32 -0.13 -3.92 0.00
N LEU A 33 -1.46 -3.82 -0.18
CA LEU A 33 -2.09 -3.47 -1.45
C LEU A 33 -2.48 -1.98 -1.47
N VAL A 34 -1.91 -1.21 -2.39
CA VAL A 34 -2.14 0.24 -2.51
C VAL A 34 -2.40 0.68 -3.93
N CYS A 35 -3.08 1.82 -4.11
CA CYS A 35 -3.18 2.48 -5.41
C CYS A 35 -1.95 3.39 -5.66
N PRO A 36 -1.71 3.87 -6.90
CA PRO A 36 -0.55 4.71 -7.22
C PRO A 36 -0.37 5.92 -6.29
N GLN A 37 -1.46 6.57 -5.91
CA GLN A 37 -1.45 7.73 -5.02
C GLN A 37 -0.88 7.43 -3.62
N HIS A 38 -1.05 6.19 -3.15
CA HIS A 38 -0.63 5.76 -1.81
C HIS A 38 0.70 4.97 -1.83
N LEU A 39 1.31 4.76 -3.00
CA LEU A 39 2.54 3.98 -3.12
C LEU A 39 3.72 4.65 -2.39
N GLY A 40 3.96 5.94 -2.62
CA GLY A 40 5.04 6.67 -1.96
C GLY A 40 4.92 6.65 -0.43
N PRO A 41 3.78 7.09 0.15
CA PRO A 41 3.56 7.03 1.59
C PRO A 41 3.69 5.61 2.16
N ALA A 42 3.21 4.58 1.46
CA ALA A 42 3.33 3.20 1.89
C ALA A 42 4.79 2.73 1.94
N LEU A 43 5.63 3.12 0.98
CA LEU A 43 7.05 2.77 0.98
C LEU A 43 7.85 3.49 2.07
N LEU A 44 7.46 4.71 2.42
CA LEU A 44 8.20 5.54 3.37
C LEU A 44 7.77 5.35 4.83
N LEU A 45 6.49 5.06 5.05
CA LEU A 45 5.90 5.03 6.38
C LEU A 45 5.59 3.60 6.81
N ALA A 46 5.08 2.78 5.89
CA ALA A 46 5.02 1.30 5.86
C ALA A 46 5.73 0.44 6.93
N GLU A 47 5.11 0.09 8.07
CA GLU A 47 5.74 -0.83 9.02
C GLU A 47 5.93 -2.20 8.37
N GLY A 48 7.17 -2.70 8.43
CA GLY A 48 7.54 -4.01 7.91
C GLY A 48 7.69 -4.05 6.40
N VAL A 49 7.59 -2.95 5.66
CA VAL A 49 7.99 -2.93 4.23
C VAL A 49 9.47 -3.32 4.11
N LEU A 50 9.78 -4.25 3.21
CA LEU A 50 11.14 -4.71 2.98
C LEU A 50 12.02 -3.63 2.35
N TRP A 51 13.33 -3.68 2.64
CA TRP A 51 14.34 -2.85 1.97
C TRP A 51 15.47 -3.74 1.40
N PRO A 52 15.75 -3.69 0.08
CA PRO A 52 15.05 -2.88 -0.94
C PRO A 52 13.57 -3.31 -1.12
N PRO A 53 12.69 -2.40 -1.55
CA PRO A 53 11.26 -2.69 -1.63
C PRO A 53 10.96 -3.56 -2.86
N GLU A 54 10.22 -4.63 -2.62
CA GLU A 54 9.66 -5.46 -3.68
C GLU A 54 8.25 -4.98 -3.98
N ILE A 55 8.04 -4.50 -5.21
CA ILE A 55 6.78 -3.88 -5.65
C ILE A 55 6.31 -4.59 -6.91
N ARG A 56 5.04 -5.01 -6.94
CA ARG A 56 4.42 -5.65 -8.11
C ARG A 56 3.15 -4.92 -8.50
N LEU A 57 3.00 -4.59 -9.78
CA LEU A 57 1.72 -4.12 -10.32
C LEU A 57 0.75 -5.31 -10.41
N VAL A 58 -0.44 -5.17 -9.85
CA VAL A 58 -1.52 -6.16 -9.92
C VAL A 58 -2.72 -5.56 -10.67
N ARG A 59 -3.40 -6.42 -11.44
CA ARG A 59 -4.53 -6.07 -12.31
C ARG A 59 -5.86 -6.21 -11.60
#